data_AF-A0A537UP50-F1
#
_entry.id   AF-A0A537UP50-F1
#
_cell.length_a   1.000
_cell.length_b   1.000
_cell.length_c   1.000
_cell.angle_alpha   90.00
_cell.angle_beta   90.00
_cell.angle_gamma   90.00
#
_symmetry.space_group_name_H-M   'P 1'
#
loop_
_entity.id
_entity.type
_entity.pdbx_description
1 polymer ?
#
loop_
_entity_poly.entity_id
_entity_poly.type
_entity_poly.pdbx_seq_one_letter_code
_entity_poly.pdbx_strand_id
1 'polypeptide(L)'
;MTEYVIRFFIGGFAVSTFALLADVFRPKSFAGLFSAAPSIALATLAIAFWKDGPAYAALEGRSMMIGSLALCLYSIAPPIYQ
;
A
#
# COMPACT_ATOMS: atom_id res chain seq x y z
N MET A 1 0.30 -11.67 23.17
CA MET A 1 0.49 -10.25 23.56
C MET A 1 1.72 -9.64 22.90
N THR A 2 2.91 -10.23 23.04
CA THR A 2 4.17 -9.74 22.42
C THR A 2 4.11 -9.61 20.89
N GLU A 3 3.42 -10.54 20.22
CA GLU A 3 3.28 -10.53 18.76
C GLU A 3 2.56 -9.27 18.24
N TYR A 4 1.48 -8.82 18.90
CA TYR A 4 0.74 -7.63 18.48
C TYR A 4 1.55 -6.35 18.67
N VAL A 5 2.39 -6.30 19.71
CA VAL A 5 3.31 -5.18 19.95
C VAL A 5 4.35 -5.10 18.83
N ILE A 6 4.94 -6.25 18.45
CA ILE A 6 5.93 -6.31 17.36
C ILE A 6 5.30 -5.90 16.02
N ARG A 7 4.09 -6.38 15.72
CA ARG A 7 3.36 -6.01 14.50
C ARG A 7 2.99 -4.53 14.45
N PHE A 8 2.65 -3.94 15.60
CA PHE A 8 2.41 -2.50 15.73
C PHE A 8 3.65 -1.68 15.42
N PHE A 9 4.81 -2.06 15.95
CA PHE A 9 6.07 -1.34 15.70
C PHE A 9 6.56 -1.50 14.26
N ILE A 10 6.52 -2.72 13.70
CA ILE A 10 6.95 -2.95 12.31
C ILE A 10 6.02 -2.23 11.32
N GLY A 11 4.70 -2.30 11.55
CA GLY A 11 3.72 -1.57 10.75
C GLY A 11 3.91 -0.06 10.84
N GLY A 12 4.00 0.49 12.06
CA GLY A 12 4.21 1.92 12.29
C GLY A 12 5.53 2.44 11.72
N PHE A 13 6.59 1.63 11.76
CA PHE A 13 7.89 1.97 11.19
C PHE A 13 7.85 2.01 9.66
N ALA A 14 7.18 1.05 9.02
CA ALA A 14 6.97 1.04 7.58
C ALA A 14 6.14 2.26 7.13
N VAL A 15 5.01 2.55 7.80
CA VAL A 15 4.17 3.74 7.53
C VAL A 15 5.02 5.02 7.61
N SER A 16 5.81 5.16 8.68
CA SER A 16 6.61 6.37 8.92
C SER A 16 7.71 6.54 7.87
N THR A 17 8.36 5.45 7.47
CA THR A 17 9.41 5.48 6.43
C THR A 17 8.84 5.88 5.08
N PHE A 18 7.70 5.32 4.67
CA PHE A 18 7.03 5.69 3.42
C PHE A 18 6.45 7.10 3.46
N ALA A 19 5.97 7.58 4.60
CA ALA A 19 5.53 8.96 4.78
C ALA A 19 6.69 9.95 4.59
N LEU A 20 7.85 9.68 5.18
CA LEU A 20 9.05 10.51 5.01
C LEU A 20 9.54 10.48 3.56
N LEU A 21 9.56 9.30 2.93
CA LEU A 21 9.96 9.15 1.54
C LEU A 21 9.01 9.90 0.58
N ALA A 22 7.71 9.90 0.89
CA ALA A 22 6.69 10.58 0.10
C ALA A 22 6.67 12.11 0.30
N ASP A 23 7.07 12.61 1.48
CA ASP A 23 7.19 14.05 1.76
C ASP A 23 8.35 14.69 0.95
N VAL A 24 9.32 13.88 0.50
CA VAL A 24 10.38 14.32 -0.43
C VAL A 24 9.82 14.62 -1.83
N PHE A 25 8.68 14.03 -2.23
CA PHE A 25 8.05 14.30 -3.52
C PHE A 25 7.07 15.48 -3.41
N ARG A 26 7.41 16.64 -4.00
CA ARG A 26 6.44 17.74 -4.18
C ARG A 26 5.43 17.39 -5.27
N PRO A 27 4.14 17.73 -5.10
CA PRO A 27 3.48 18.49 -4.01
C PRO A 27 3.13 17.68 -2.74
N LYS A 28 3.03 18.37 -1.59
CA LYS A 28 2.73 17.83 -0.23
C LYS A 28 1.50 16.92 -0.13
N SER A 29 0.56 16.98 -1.08
CA SER A 29 -0.61 16.09 -1.13
C SER A 29 -0.23 14.63 -1.41
N PHE A 30 0.91 14.38 -2.05
CA PHE A 30 1.41 13.04 -2.33
C PHE A 30 1.90 12.32 -1.07
N ALA A 31 2.35 13.05 -0.05
CA ALA A 31 2.75 12.47 1.24
C ALA A 31 1.62 11.66 1.89
N GLY A 32 0.37 12.17 1.84
CA GLY A 32 -0.80 11.47 2.36
C GLY A 32 -1.17 10.24 1.52
N LEU A 33 -1.18 10.37 0.18
CA LEU A 33 -1.56 9.28 -0.73
C LEU A 33 -0.53 8.13 -0.73
N PHE A 34 0.76 8.44 -0.75
CA PHE A 34 1.85 7.46 -0.72
C PHE A 34 2.20 6.94 0.68
N SER A 35 1.76 7.59 1.75
CA SER A 35 1.82 6.99 3.09
C SER A 35 0.63 6.04 3.30
N ALA A 36 -0.58 6.45 2.90
CA ALA A 36 -1.78 5.64 3.12
C ALA A 36 -1.85 4.42 2.19
N ALA A 37 -1.80 4.60 0.86
CA ALA A 37 -2.06 3.51 -0.08
C ALA A 37 -0.99 2.39 -0.07
N PRO A 38 0.32 2.68 -0.15
CA PRO A 38 1.37 1.66 -0.09
C PRO A 38 1.50 1.01 1.29
N SER A 39 1.30 1.77 2.37
CA SER A 39 1.45 1.20 3.71
C SER A 39 0.30 0.26 4.08
N ILE A 40 -0.92 0.56 3.65
CA ILE A 40 -2.06 -0.36 3.82
C ILE A 40 -1.83 -1.63 2.99
N ALA A 41 -1.34 -1.50 1.75
CA ALA A 41 -1.00 -2.64 0.90
C ALA A 41 0.07 -3.55 1.54
N LEU A 42 1.14 -2.95 2.10
CA LEU A 42 2.19 -3.68 2.83
C LEU A 42 1.66 -4.38 4.08
N ALA A 43 0.81 -3.72 4.86
CA ALA A 43 0.20 -4.32 6.05
C ALA A 43 -0.67 -5.53 5.67
N THR A 44 -1.47 -5.43 4.61
CA THR A 44 -2.28 -6.53 4.08
C THR A 44 -1.41 -7.69 3.61
N LEU A 45 -0.34 -7.43 2.84
CA LEU A 45 0.60 -8.47 2.39
C LEU A 45 1.32 -9.17 3.55
N ALA A 46 1.70 -8.43 4.58
CA ALA A 46 2.33 -8.99 5.78
C ALA A 46 1.37 -9.90 6.55
N ILE A 47 0.09 -9.52 6.65
CA ILE A 47 -0.95 -10.36 7.27
C ILE A 47 -1.21 -11.61 6.42
N ALA A 48 -1.33 -11.46 5.10
CA ALA A 48 -1.53 -12.56 4.15
C ALA A 48 -0.37 -13.57 4.19
N PHE A 49 0.87 -13.08 4.27
CA PHE A 49 2.05 -13.93 4.41
C PHE A 49 2.02 -14.78 5.69
N TRP A 50 1.56 -14.18 6.79
CA TRP A 50 1.48 -14.85 8.09
C TRP A 50 0.33 -15.86 8.18
N LYS A 51 -0.82 -15.58 7.57
CA LYS A 51 -2.00 -16.45 7.64
C LYS A 51 -1.98 -17.57 6.62
N ASP A 52 -1.68 -17.24 5.38
CA ASP A 52 -1.92 -18.10 4.22
C ASP A 52 -0.61 -18.48 3.49
N GLY A 53 0.52 -17.93 3.95
CA GLY A 53 1.86 -18.28 3.51
C GLY A 53 2.39 -17.45 2.33
N PRO A 54 3.65 -17.72 1.91
CA PRO A 54 4.36 -16.91 0.93
C PRO A 54 3.73 -16.94 -0.47
N ALA A 55 3.21 -18.09 -0.89
CA ALA A 55 2.58 -18.25 -2.21
C ALA A 55 1.30 -17.42 -2.33
N TYR A 56 0.50 -17.35 -1.27
CA TYR A 56 -0.73 -16.55 -1.24
C TYR A 56 -0.42 -15.05 -1.20
N ALA A 57 0.54 -14.62 -0.39
CA ALA A 57 0.99 -13.22 -0.40
C ALA A 57 1.52 -12.79 -1.77
N ALA A 58 2.27 -13.65 -2.47
CA ALA A 58 2.73 -13.35 -3.83
C ALA A 58 1.58 -13.21 -4.85
N LEU A 59 0.52 -14.01 -4.69
CA LEU A 59 -0.68 -13.92 -5.51
C LEU A 59 -1.43 -12.59 -5.27
N GLU A 60 -1.67 -12.24 -4.01
CA GLU A 60 -2.30 -10.97 -3.61
C GLU A 60 -1.50 -9.76 -4.13
N GLY A 61 -0.17 -9.81 -4.04
CA GLY A 61 0.71 -8.76 -4.57
C GLY A 61 0.59 -8.59 -6.09
N ARG A 62 0.43 -9.68 -6.85
CA ARG A 62 0.16 -9.61 -8.30
C ARG A 62 -1.21 -9.00 -8.59
N SER A 63 -2.24 -9.36 -7.82
CA SER A 63 -3.57 -8.78 -7.94
C SER A 63 -3.58 -7.28 -7.65
N MET A 64 -2.82 -6.82 -6.66
CA MET A 64 -2.64 -5.39 -6.37
C MET A 64 -2.00 -4.63 -7.54
N MET A 65 -1.00 -5.22 -8.23
CA MET A 65 -0.41 -4.62 -9.43
C MET A 65 -1.43 -4.47 -10.57
N ILE A 66 -2.22 -5.51 -10.83
CA ILE A 66 -3.28 -5.46 -11.87
C ILE A 66 -4.35 -4.43 -11.49
N GLY A 67 -4.75 -4.37 -10.22
CA GLY A 67 -5.70 -3.37 -9.72
C GLY A 67 -5.18 -1.94 -9.87
N SER A 68 -3.88 -1.71 -9.61
CA SER A 68 -3.27 -0.39 -9.81
C SER A 68 -3.27 0.03 -11.28
N LEU A 69 -3.02 -0.90 -12.21
CA LEU A 69 -3.11 -0.66 -13.64
C LEU A 69 -4.54 -0.32 -14.07
N ALA A 70 -5.53 -1.07 -13.57
CA ALA A 70 -6.94 -0.81 -13.86
C ALA A 70 -7.37 0.58 -13.35
N LEU A 71 -6.95 0.97 -12.15
CA LEU A 71 -7.21 2.31 -11.59
C LEU A 71 -6.54 3.39 -12.44
N CYS A 72 -5.29 3.20 -12.84
CA CYS A 72 -4.59 4.13 -13.73
C CYS A 72 -5.35 4.32 -15.05
N LEU A 73 -5.76 3.22 -15.70
CA LEU A 73 -6.55 3.28 -16.93
C LEU A 73 -7.88 4.02 -16.73
N TYR A 74 -8.57 3.78 -15.61
CA TYR A 74 -9.80 4.49 -15.26
C TYR A 74 -9.56 6.00 -15.04
N SER A 75 -8.48 6.39 -14.36
CA SER A 75 -8.17 7.80 -14.11
C SER A 75 -7.80 8.58 -15.37
N ILE A 76 -7.27 7.91 -16.40
CA ILE A 76 -6.92 8.54 -17.68
C ILE A 76 -8.12 8.53 -18.66
N ALA A 77 -9.13 7.71 -18.39
CA ALA A 77 -10.31 7.63 -19.25
C ALA A 77 -11.01 9.01 -19.31
N PRO A 78 -11.33 9.51 -20.51
CA PRO A 78 -11.96 10.82 -20.66
C PRO A 78 -13.34 10.84 -19.97
N PRO A 79 -13.71 11.95 -19.31
CA PRO A 79 -15.01 12.07 -18.65
C PRO A 79 -16.13 11.97 -19.69
N ILE A 80 -17.17 11.18 -19.37
CA ILE A 80 -18.32 10.91 -20.25
C ILE A 80 -19.31 12.09 -20.32
N TYR A 81 -19.07 13.18 -19.59
CA TYR A 81 -19.88 14.41 -19.66
C TYR A 81 -19.07 15.54 -20.31
N GLN A 82 -19.53 15.95 -21.48
CA GLN A 82 -19.23 17.24 -22.12
C GLN A 82 -20.18 18.31 -21.58
#